data_AF-A0A661UBS2-F1
#
_entry.id   AF-A0A661UBS2-F1
#
_cell.length_a   1.000
_cell.length_b   1.000
_cell.length_c   1.000
_cell.angle_alpha   90.00
_cell.angle_beta   90.00
_cell.angle_gamma   90.00
#
_symmetry.space_group_name_H-M   'P 1'
#
loop_
_entity.id
_entity.type
_entity.pdbx_description
1 polymer ?
#
loop_
_entity_poly.entity_id
_entity_poly.type
_entity_poly.pdbx_seq_one_letter_code
_entity_poly.pdbx_strand_id
1 'polypeptide(L)'
;MDCGNCDNKKCYEGKDCFGIAEETKIRYTGIDLDIARAASIVERDHYMLSCRIEEIMSFAREMEYRKIGIAFCIGLEDEALMLERILKREFNVVSVCCKVGGVDKKEIGLVSRKDDFDATCNPIMQAELLNRSETDLNIIVGLCVGHDMLFTKHSKAPVTTLIVKDRLLGHNPVSALYTSYWRRRLGL
;
A
#
# COMPACT_ATOMS: atom_id res chain seq x y z
N MET A 1 -8.92 -13.06 20.28
CA MET A 1 -8.38 -13.93 19.23
C MET A 1 -6.87 -13.74 19.22
N ASP A 2 -6.07 -14.79 19.38
CA ASP A 2 -4.60 -14.72 19.41
C ASP A 2 -3.99 -15.72 18.41
N CYS A 3 -4.17 -15.43 17.12
CA CYS A 3 -3.70 -16.31 16.05
C CYS A 3 -2.17 -16.38 15.98
N GLY A 4 -1.47 -15.33 16.43
CA GLY A 4 -0.01 -15.24 16.40
C GLY A 4 0.63 -16.36 17.21
N ASN A 5 0.13 -16.60 18.43
CA ASN A 5 0.65 -17.60 19.36
C ASN A 5 0.03 -19.00 19.21
N CYS A 6 -0.69 -19.28 18.12
CA CYS A 6 -1.24 -20.62 17.88
C CYS A 6 -0.18 -21.57 17.30
N ASP A 7 0.23 -22.59 18.05
CA ASP A 7 1.24 -23.56 17.62
C ASP A 7 0.73 -24.55 16.55
N ASN A 8 -0.53 -24.95 16.62
CA ASN A 8 -1.03 -26.08 15.83
C ASN A 8 -1.45 -25.70 14.41
N LYS A 9 -1.73 -24.42 14.14
CA LYS A 9 -2.16 -23.87 12.83
C LYS A 9 -3.14 -24.73 12.01
N LYS A 10 -4.05 -25.48 12.65
CA LYS A 10 -5.01 -26.40 11.99
C LYS A 10 -5.92 -25.76 10.94
N CYS A 11 -6.00 -24.41 10.89
CA CYS A 11 -6.67 -23.71 9.80
C CYS A 11 -6.01 -23.96 8.43
N TYR A 12 -4.71 -24.28 8.40
CA TYR A 12 -4.02 -24.75 7.19
C TYR A 12 -4.61 -26.06 6.64
N GLU A 13 -5.18 -26.89 7.53
CA GLU A 13 -5.89 -28.13 7.19
C GLU A 13 -7.41 -27.93 7.03
N GLY A 14 -7.88 -26.68 7.03
CA GLY A 14 -9.30 -26.35 6.83
C GLY A 14 -10.13 -26.18 8.11
N LYS A 15 -9.54 -26.17 9.31
CA LYS A 15 -10.29 -25.84 10.53
C LYS A 15 -10.79 -24.40 10.50
N ASP A 16 -12.10 -24.20 10.58
CA ASP A 16 -12.70 -22.89 10.89
C ASP A 16 -12.53 -22.59 12.38
N CYS A 17 -11.50 -21.80 12.70
CA CYS A 17 -11.14 -21.47 14.09
C CYS A 17 -12.17 -20.58 14.80
N PHE A 18 -13.07 -19.91 14.06
CA PHE A 18 -13.97 -18.89 14.61
C PHE A 18 -15.45 -19.10 14.27
N GLY A 19 -15.78 -20.10 13.45
CA GLY A 19 -17.16 -20.44 13.09
C GLY A 19 -17.80 -19.45 12.11
N ILE A 20 -17.01 -18.63 11.42
CA ILE A 20 -17.48 -17.56 10.52
C ILE A 20 -17.04 -17.79 9.06
N ALA A 21 -16.52 -18.97 8.72
CA ALA A 21 -16.03 -19.24 7.36
C ALA A 21 -17.14 -19.10 6.32
N GLU A 22 -18.34 -19.63 6.61
CA GLU A 22 -19.45 -19.57 5.64
C GLU A 22 -19.98 -18.14 5.46
N GLU A 23 -20.12 -17.39 6.56
CA GLU A 23 -20.52 -15.98 6.54
C GLU A 23 -19.55 -15.10 5.75
N THR A 24 -18.25 -15.40 5.78
CA THR A 24 -17.23 -14.60 5.08
C THR A 24 -17.07 -15.01 3.63
N LYS A 25 -17.18 -16.30 3.29
CA LYS A 25 -17.14 -16.77 1.90
C LYS A 25 -18.19 -16.10 1.02
N ILE A 26 -19.42 -15.97 1.51
CA ILE A 26 -20.52 -15.34 0.76
C ILE A 26 -20.29 -13.84 0.49
N ARG A 27 -19.32 -13.19 1.16
CA ARG A 27 -18.99 -11.78 0.94
C ARG A 27 -18.06 -11.56 -0.24
N TYR A 28 -17.33 -12.58 -0.70
CA TYR A 28 -16.51 -12.50 -1.91
C TYR A 28 -17.41 -12.41 -3.14
N THR A 29 -17.81 -11.19 -3.48
CA THR A 29 -18.71 -10.88 -4.60
C THR A 29 -18.24 -9.62 -5.30
N GLY A 30 -18.64 -9.45 -6.56
CA GLY A 30 -18.23 -8.29 -7.37
C GLY A 30 -16.71 -8.10 -7.39
N ILE A 31 -16.28 -6.86 -7.22
CA ILE A 31 -14.87 -6.47 -7.30
C ILE A 31 -13.97 -7.21 -6.29
N ASP A 32 -14.48 -7.56 -5.10
CA ASP A 32 -13.69 -8.27 -4.09
C ASP A 32 -13.34 -9.68 -4.56
N LEU A 33 -14.28 -10.36 -5.25
CA LEU A 33 -14.02 -11.68 -5.83
C LEU A 33 -13.08 -11.59 -7.03
N ASP A 34 -13.21 -10.56 -7.86
CA ASP A 34 -12.36 -10.36 -9.03
C ASP A 34 -10.91 -10.08 -8.61
N ILE A 35 -10.69 -9.22 -7.62
CA ILE A 35 -9.39 -9.00 -6.99
C ILE A 35 -8.82 -10.30 -6.43
N ALA A 36 -9.62 -11.09 -5.70
CA ALA A 36 -9.16 -12.36 -5.13
C ALA A 36 -8.75 -13.37 -6.22
N ARG A 37 -9.49 -13.43 -7.33
CA ARG A 37 -9.17 -14.29 -8.49
C ARG A 37 -7.87 -13.86 -9.15
N ALA A 38 -7.72 -12.58 -9.48
CA ALA A 38 -6.49 -12.06 -10.07
C ALA A 38 -5.28 -12.29 -9.16
N ALA A 39 -5.41 -12.08 -7.86
CA ALA A 39 -4.36 -12.37 -6.89
C ALA A 39 -3.95 -13.86 -6.90
N SER A 40 -4.93 -14.77 -6.97
CA SER A 40 -4.65 -16.22 -7.03
C SER A 40 -3.94 -16.65 -8.33
N ILE A 41 -4.22 -15.97 -9.45
CA ILE A 41 -3.56 -16.23 -10.74
C ILE A 41 -2.11 -15.75 -10.67
N VAL A 42 -1.89 -14.52 -10.17
CA VAL A 42 -0.53 -13.96 -10.00
C VAL A 42 0.30 -14.84 -9.07
N GLU A 43 -0.26 -15.25 -7.93
CA GLU A 43 0.40 -16.16 -6.99
C GLU A 43 0.78 -17.47 -7.67
N ARG A 44 -0.16 -18.15 -8.34
CA ARG A 44 0.09 -19.44 -9.00
C ARG A 44 1.15 -19.35 -10.09
N ASP A 45 1.06 -18.34 -10.96
CA ASP A 45 1.85 -18.26 -12.18
C ASP A 45 3.23 -17.62 -11.97
N HIS A 46 3.39 -16.82 -10.91
CA HIS A 46 4.61 -16.05 -10.65
C HIS A 46 5.26 -16.38 -9.30
N TYR A 47 4.84 -17.47 -8.65
CA TYR A 47 5.39 -17.90 -7.37
C TYR A 47 6.91 -18.04 -7.42
N MET A 48 7.63 -17.22 -6.65
CA MET A 48 9.10 -17.19 -6.60
C MET A 48 9.79 -16.84 -7.93
N LEU A 49 9.05 -16.29 -8.90
CA LEU A 49 9.56 -15.93 -10.23
C LEU A 49 9.53 -14.42 -10.53
N SER A 50 8.78 -13.64 -9.74
CA SER A 50 8.60 -12.20 -9.96
C SER A 50 8.85 -11.38 -8.71
N CYS A 51 9.33 -10.15 -8.92
CA CYS A 51 9.39 -9.13 -7.88
C CYS A 51 8.04 -8.41 -7.74
N ARG A 52 7.86 -7.63 -6.67
CA ARG A 52 6.60 -6.93 -6.38
C ARG A 52 6.13 -5.99 -7.49
N ILE A 53 7.03 -5.36 -8.25
CA ILE A 53 6.64 -4.49 -9.38
C ILE A 53 6.02 -5.34 -10.50
N GLU A 54 6.64 -6.47 -10.84
CA GLU A 54 6.13 -7.41 -11.84
C GLU A 54 4.79 -8.03 -11.41
N GLU A 55 4.65 -8.39 -10.12
CA GLU A 55 3.37 -8.86 -9.56
C GLU A 55 2.27 -7.81 -9.72
N ILE A 56 2.55 -6.53 -9.41
CA ILE A 56 1.57 -5.43 -9.57
C ILE A 56 1.17 -5.27 -11.04
N MET A 57 2.13 -5.29 -11.97
CA MET A 57 1.84 -5.18 -13.40
C MET A 57 1.03 -6.38 -13.89
N SER A 58 1.36 -7.59 -13.44
CA SER A 58 0.62 -8.81 -13.77
C SER A 58 -0.81 -8.76 -13.23
N PHE A 59 -0.97 -8.37 -11.97
CA PHE A 59 -2.27 -8.16 -11.35
C PHE A 59 -3.11 -7.12 -12.11
N ALA A 60 -2.52 -5.99 -12.48
CA ALA A 60 -3.22 -4.95 -13.23
C ALA A 60 -3.66 -5.45 -14.63
N ARG A 61 -2.87 -6.32 -15.28
CA ARG A 61 -3.25 -6.97 -16.55
C ARG A 61 -4.44 -7.92 -16.35
N GLU A 62 -4.39 -8.79 -15.34
CA GLU A 62 -5.48 -9.73 -15.03
C GLU A 62 -6.80 -9.00 -14.68
N MET A 63 -6.70 -7.84 -14.03
CA MET A 63 -7.85 -6.99 -13.71
C MET A 63 -8.29 -6.09 -14.87
N GLU A 64 -7.61 -6.16 -16.02
CA GLU A 64 -7.82 -5.28 -17.18
C GLU A 64 -7.71 -3.77 -16.87
N TYR A 65 -7.00 -3.42 -15.81
CA TYR A 65 -6.79 -2.04 -15.39
C TYR A 65 -5.98 -1.27 -16.42
N ARG A 66 -6.37 -0.01 -16.64
CA ARG A 66 -5.77 0.87 -17.65
C ARG A 66 -5.09 2.08 -17.03
N LYS A 67 -5.59 2.58 -15.91
CA LYS A 67 -5.08 3.79 -15.26
C LYS A 67 -4.59 3.51 -13.85
N ILE A 68 -3.29 3.71 -13.62
CA ILE A 68 -2.65 3.48 -12.32
C ILE A 68 -2.28 4.81 -11.67
N GLY A 69 -2.68 5.00 -10.43
CA GLY A 69 -2.29 6.11 -9.59
C GLY A 69 -1.04 5.79 -8.76
N ILE A 70 -0.16 6.77 -8.60
CA ILE A 70 0.99 6.70 -7.69
C ILE A 70 0.85 7.81 -6.64
N ALA A 71 0.66 7.43 -5.38
CA ALA A 71 0.71 8.36 -4.26
C ALA A 71 2.07 8.25 -3.57
N PHE A 72 2.90 9.30 -3.68
CA PHE A 72 4.30 9.23 -3.24
C PHE A 72 4.68 10.30 -2.23
N CYS A 73 5.64 9.98 -1.38
CA CYS A 73 6.30 10.97 -0.53
C CYS A 73 7.35 11.75 -1.32
N ILE A 74 7.42 13.07 -1.13
CA ILE A 74 8.45 13.93 -1.77
C ILE A 74 9.88 13.44 -1.53
N GLY A 75 10.15 12.79 -0.38
CA GLY A 75 11.45 12.19 -0.10
C GLY A 75 11.67 10.80 -0.71
N LEU A 76 10.88 10.42 -1.72
CA LEU A 76 11.02 9.26 -2.61
C LEU A 76 10.56 9.62 -4.04
N GLU A 77 10.82 10.85 -4.46
CA GLU A 77 10.42 11.31 -5.79
C GLU A 77 11.15 10.56 -6.91
N ASP A 78 12.42 10.20 -6.70
CA ASP A 78 13.21 9.44 -7.66
C ASP A 78 12.66 8.02 -7.84
N GLU A 79 12.33 7.32 -6.75
CA GLU A 79 11.70 6.00 -6.80
C GLU A 79 10.32 6.06 -7.45
N ALA A 80 9.53 7.09 -7.14
CA ALA A 80 8.24 7.31 -7.78
C ALA A 80 8.38 7.55 -9.28
N LEU A 81 9.35 8.35 -9.71
CA LEU A 81 9.63 8.63 -11.12
C LEU A 81 10.11 7.38 -11.88
N MET A 82 10.97 6.56 -11.25
CA MET A 82 11.39 5.28 -11.82
C MET A 82 10.21 4.32 -11.99
N LEU A 83 9.37 4.18 -10.97
CA LEU A 83 8.15 3.38 -11.05
C LEU A 83 7.21 3.88 -12.14
N GLU A 84 6.98 5.19 -12.20
CA GLU A 84 6.14 5.83 -13.21
C GLU A 84 6.64 5.51 -14.63
N ARG A 85 7.95 5.60 -14.88
CA ARG A 85 8.56 5.26 -16.18
C ARG A 85 8.39 3.79 -16.56
N ILE A 86 8.42 2.88 -15.59
CA ILE A 86 8.20 1.46 -15.82
C ILE A 86 6.72 1.24 -16.20
N LEU A 87 5.79 1.74 -15.39
CA LEU A 87 4.35 1.54 -15.58
C LEU A 87 3.82 2.22 -16.85
N LYS A 88 4.35 3.39 -17.23
CA LYS A 88 3.96 4.12 -18.45
C LYS A 88 4.22 3.37 -19.76
N ARG A 89 4.98 2.26 -19.72
CA ARG A 89 5.18 1.40 -20.88
C ARG A 89 3.91 0.64 -21.28
N GLU A 90 3.00 0.42 -20.32
CA GLU A 90 1.82 -0.43 -20.50
C GLU A 90 0.51 0.22 -20.01
N PHE A 91 0.59 1.20 -19.10
CA PHE A 91 -0.56 1.80 -18.44
C PHE A 91 -0.57 3.34 -18.55
N ASN A 92 -1.76 3.92 -18.37
CA ASN A 92 -1.92 5.35 -18.18
C ASN A 92 -1.59 5.68 -16.72
N VAL A 93 -0.56 6.49 -16.46
CA VAL A 93 -0.09 6.71 -15.08
C VAL A 93 -0.32 8.15 -14.65
N VAL A 94 -0.88 8.33 -13.46
CA VAL A 94 -1.03 9.62 -12.77
C VAL A 94 -0.30 9.55 -11.44
N SER A 95 0.53 10.53 -11.11
CA SER A 95 1.27 10.58 -9.85
C SER A 95 0.93 11.84 -9.04
N VAL A 96 0.84 11.71 -7.72
CA VAL A 96 0.52 12.81 -6.81
C VAL A 96 1.46 12.81 -5.62
N CYS A 97 2.17 13.94 -5.44
CA CYS A 97 3.12 14.16 -4.35
C CYS A 97 2.40 14.41 -3.01
N CYS A 98 3.00 13.96 -1.90
CA CYS A 98 2.43 14.12 -0.57
C CYS A 98 2.27 15.58 -0.11
N LYS A 99 2.96 16.55 -0.73
CA LYS A 99 2.85 17.98 -0.41
C LYS A 99 1.78 18.72 -1.22
N VAL A 100 0.97 17.98 -1.99
CA VAL A 100 -0.08 18.58 -2.81
C VAL A 100 -1.03 19.46 -1.99
N GLY A 101 -1.43 20.58 -2.56
CA GLY A 101 -2.24 21.61 -1.91
C GLY A 101 -1.44 22.63 -1.10
N GLY A 102 -0.19 22.34 -0.71
CA GLY A 102 0.68 23.34 -0.08
C GLY A 102 0.12 23.94 1.22
N VAL A 103 -0.65 23.16 1.98
CA VAL A 103 -1.29 23.63 3.23
C VAL A 103 -0.25 23.70 4.34
N ASP A 104 -0.20 24.81 5.07
CA ASP A 104 0.67 24.92 6.24
C ASP A 104 0.17 24.04 7.39
N LYS A 105 1.09 23.41 8.11
CA LYS A 105 0.73 22.58 9.28
C LYS A 105 -0.08 23.35 10.33
N LYS A 106 0.23 24.62 10.57
CA LYS A 106 -0.44 25.44 11.60
C LYS A 106 -1.90 25.69 11.26
N GLU A 107 -2.25 25.79 9.98
CA GLU A 107 -3.64 26.01 9.52
C GLU A 107 -4.58 24.87 9.92
N ILE A 108 -4.04 23.66 10.08
CA ILE A 108 -4.79 22.45 10.44
C ILE A 108 -4.39 21.91 11.82
N GLY A 109 -3.77 22.73 12.67
CA GLY A 109 -3.45 22.40 14.05
C GLY A 109 -2.36 21.32 14.23
N LEU A 110 -1.50 21.12 13.22
CA LEU A 110 -0.39 20.19 13.29
C LEU A 110 0.88 20.84 13.84
N VAL A 111 1.70 20.05 14.51
CA VAL A 111 2.99 20.48 15.03
C VAL A 111 3.96 20.74 13.88
N SER A 112 4.34 22.02 13.71
CA SER A 112 5.39 22.44 12.79
C SER A 112 6.77 22.25 13.40
N ARG A 113 7.77 21.95 12.56
CA ARG A 113 9.19 21.97 12.96
C ARG A 113 9.87 23.29 12.62
N LYS A 114 9.17 24.18 11.92
CA LYS A 114 9.66 25.47 11.46
C LYS A 114 8.77 26.56 12.04
N ASP A 115 9.40 27.69 12.37
CA ASP A 115 8.67 28.89 12.75
C ASP A 115 7.97 29.53 11.54
N ASP A 116 8.53 29.34 10.35
CA ASP A 116 7.94 29.73 9.07
C ASP A 116 7.10 28.60 8.45
N PHE A 117 6.72 28.77 7.17
CA PHE A 117 5.91 27.83 6.43
C PHE A 117 6.49 26.39 6.44
N ASP A 118 5.66 25.44 6.86
CA ASP A 118 5.96 24.01 6.89
C ASP A 118 4.79 23.24 6.28
N ALA A 119 4.89 23.00 4.96
CA ALA A 119 3.88 22.25 4.23
C ALA A 119 3.57 20.91 4.92
N THR A 120 2.29 20.65 5.17
CA THR A 120 1.83 19.35 5.66
C THR A 120 1.88 18.29 4.56
N CYS A 121 1.88 17.01 4.95
CA CYS A 121 1.53 15.96 4.01
C CYS A 121 0.01 15.88 3.92
N ASN A 122 -0.55 15.81 2.71
CA ASN A 122 -1.99 15.83 2.46
C ASN A 122 -2.47 14.54 1.77
N PRO A 123 -2.49 13.40 2.47
CA PRO A 123 -2.88 12.11 1.88
C PRO A 123 -4.35 12.06 1.44
N ILE A 124 -5.22 12.86 2.09
CA ILE A 124 -6.63 12.97 1.68
C ILE A 124 -6.73 13.64 0.31
N MET A 125 -5.99 14.73 0.09
CA MET A 125 -5.95 15.37 -1.23
C MET A 125 -5.24 14.51 -2.27
N GLN A 126 -4.24 13.71 -1.91
CA GLN A 126 -3.67 12.71 -2.81
C GLN A 126 -4.74 11.73 -3.30
N ALA A 127 -5.52 11.16 -2.37
CA ALA A 127 -6.61 10.24 -2.71
C ALA A 127 -7.68 10.93 -3.57
N GLU A 128 -8.09 12.15 -3.20
CA GLU A 128 -9.11 12.90 -3.93
C GLU A 128 -8.69 13.22 -5.38
N LEU A 129 -7.43 13.61 -5.61
CA LEU A 129 -6.94 13.87 -6.96
C LEU A 129 -6.85 12.60 -7.82
N LEU A 130 -6.48 11.47 -7.22
CA LEU A 130 -6.48 10.18 -7.92
C LEU A 130 -7.90 9.67 -8.19
N ASN A 131 -8.83 9.88 -7.24
CA ASN A 131 -10.25 9.59 -7.43
C ASN A 131 -10.84 10.42 -8.58
N ARG A 132 -10.54 11.72 -8.66
CA ARG A 132 -10.94 12.60 -9.78
C ARG A 132 -10.30 12.20 -11.11
N SER A 133 -9.12 11.60 -11.03
CA SER A 133 -8.44 11.05 -12.19
C SER A 133 -8.99 9.68 -12.60
N GLU A 134 -9.92 9.10 -11.83
CA GLU A 134 -10.55 7.79 -12.12
C GLU A 134 -9.49 6.71 -12.38
N THR A 135 -8.58 6.54 -11.43
CA THR A 135 -7.60 5.45 -11.42
C THR A 135 -8.26 4.13 -11.04
N ASP A 136 -7.82 3.04 -11.64
CA ASP A 136 -8.31 1.68 -11.37
C ASP A 136 -7.57 1.01 -10.19
N LEU A 137 -6.31 1.39 -9.98
CA LEU A 137 -5.45 0.94 -8.89
C LEU A 137 -4.57 2.08 -8.41
N ASN A 138 -4.36 2.19 -7.09
CA ASN A 138 -3.42 3.13 -6.50
C ASN A 138 -2.24 2.43 -5.82
N ILE A 139 -1.04 2.93 -6.05
CA ILE A 139 0.20 2.42 -5.46
C ILE A 139 0.77 3.46 -4.49
N ILE A 140 0.99 3.04 -3.25
CA ILE A 140 1.69 3.85 -2.24
C ILE A 140 3.21 3.69 -2.41
N VAL A 141 3.90 4.82 -2.52
CA VAL A 141 5.36 4.92 -2.55
C VAL A 141 5.83 5.74 -1.33
N GLY A 142 5.99 5.03 -0.22
CA GLY A 142 6.59 5.50 1.03
C GLY A 142 5.92 6.68 1.69
N LEU A 143 4.58 6.62 1.81
CA LEU A 143 3.86 7.44 2.77
C LEU A 143 4.21 7.02 4.20
N CYS A 144 4.29 7.99 5.13
CA CYS A 144 4.55 7.68 6.54
C CYS A 144 3.34 6.99 7.17
N VAL A 145 3.58 6.27 8.26
CA VAL A 145 2.54 5.68 9.12
C VAL A 145 1.48 6.75 9.46
N GLY A 146 0.22 6.39 9.27
CA GLY A 146 -0.94 7.26 9.47
C GLY A 146 -1.33 8.02 8.20
N HIS A 147 -0.36 8.51 7.41
CA HIS A 147 -0.67 9.10 6.10
C HIS A 147 -1.04 8.03 5.08
N ASP A 148 -0.39 6.87 5.13
CA ASP A 148 -0.76 5.69 4.34
C ASP A 148 -2.18 5.22 4.67
N MET A 149 -2.54 5.15 5.96
CA MET A 149 -3.87 4.77 6.43
C MET A 149 -4.94 5.76 5.94
N LEU A 150 -4.69 7.07 6.05
CA LEU A 150 -5.61 8.09 5.55
C LEU A 150 -5.76 8.01 4.03
N PHE A 151 -4.67 7.84 3.29
CA PHE A 151 -4.76 7.67 1.84
C PHE A 151 -5.61 6.45 1.48
N THR A 152 -5.32 5.29 2.06
CA THR A 152 -6.06 4.03 1.80
C THR A 152 -7.53 4.16 2.18
N LYS A 153 -7.85 4.82 3.30
CA LYS A 153 -9.23 5.05 3.74
C LYS A 153 -10.03 5.91 2.77
N HIS A 154 -9.40 6.88 2.11
CA HIS A 154 -10.07 7.86 1.24
C HIS A 154 -9.95 7.53 -0.26
N SER A 155 -9.15 6.53 -0.63
CA SER A 155 -9.07 6.02 -2.01
C SER A 155 -10.35 5.26 -2.37
N LYS A 156 -10.93 5.56 -3.54
CA LYS A 156 -12.04 4.78 -4.12
C LYS A 156 -11.53 3.53 -4.82
N ALA A 157 -10.38 3.63 -5.47
CA ALA A 157 -9.70 2.49 -6.08
C ALA A 157 -9.02 1.63 -5.00
N PRO A 158 -8.84 0.32 -5.23
CA PRO A 158 -8.01 -0.51 -4.38
C PRO A 158 -6.59 0.06 -4.27
N VAL A 159 -5.96 -0.15 -3.12
CA VAL A 159 -4.63 0.38 -2.81
C VAL A 159 -3.68 -0.75 -2.49
N THR A 160 -2.49 -0.71 -3.08
CA THR A 160 -1.36 -1.55 -2.70
C THR A 160 -0.16 -0.69 -2.31
N THR A 161 0.70 -1.21 -1.43
CA THR A 161 1.91 -0.51 -1.01
C THR A 161 3.13 -1.17 -1.63
N LEU A 162 3.88 -0.43 -2.43
CA LEU A 162 5.17 -0.88 -2.97
C LEU A 162 6.31 -0.62 -1.99
N ILE A 163 6.36 0.59 -1.42
CA ILE A 163 7.41 1.01 -0.51
C ILE A 163 6.79 1.42 0.82
N VAL A 164 7.11 0.70 1.90
CA VAL A 164 6.77 1.11 3.27
C VAL A 164 7.84 2.07 3.78
N LYS A 165 7.44 3.25 4.28
CA LYS A 165 8.40 4.28 4.65
C LYS A 165 9.16 3.95 5.94
N ASP A 166 10.36 3.39 5.77
CA ASP A 166 11.34 3.25 6.84
C ASP A 166 12.69 3.85 6.39
N ARG A 167 12.99 5.09 6.79
CA ARG A 167 14.26 5.73 6.38
C ARG A 167 15.49 5.10 7.03
N LEU A 168 15.32 4.46 8.18
CA LEU A 168 16.44 3.94 8.95
C LEU A 168 16.90 2.59 8.40
N LEU A 169 15.95 1.75 7.96
CA LEU A 169 16.20 0.41 7.46
C LEU A 169 16.09 0.29 5.94
N GLY A 170 16.32 1.40 5.21
CA GLY A 170 16.31 1.38 3.74
C GLY A 170 14.98 0.89 3.15
N HIS A 171 13.87 1.28 3.78
CA HIS A 171 12.51 0.89 3.41
C HIS A 171 12.22 -0.61 3.51
N ASN A 172 13.01 -1.33 4.31
CA ASN A 172 12.84 -2.73 4.65
C ASN A 172 12.53 -2.92 6.16
N PRO A 173 11.32 -2.57 6.62
CA PRO A 173 10.98 -2.59 8.05
C PRO A 173 11.01 -4.00 8.66
N VAL A 174 10.82 -5.06 7.87
CA VAL A 174 10.86 -6.44 8.39
C VAL A 174 12.26 -6.82 8.91
N SER A 175 13.31 -6.13 8.45
CA SER A 175 14.66 -6.33 8.97
C SER A 175 14.79 -6.06 10.48
N ALA A 176 13.92 -5.23 11.06
CA ALA A 176 13.86 -5.02 12.52
C ALA A 176 13.47 -6.29 13.29
N LEU A 177 12.76 -7.22 12.67
CA LEU A 177 12.33 -8.47 13.29
C LEU A 177 13.38 -9.57 13.21
N TYR A 178 14.30 -9.48 12.24
CA TYR A 178 15.31 -10.51 12.01
C TYR A 178 16.55 -10.34 12.88
N THR A 179 16.94 -9.11 13.21
CA THR A 179 18.18 -8.89 13.99
C THR A 179 17.91 -8.97 15.49
N SER A 180 18.79 -9.66 16.23
CA SER A 180 18.71 -9.71 17.70
C SER A 180 18.90 -8.33 18.34
N TYR A 181 19.65 -7.44 17.70
CA TYR A 181 19.82 -6.07 18.16
C TYR A 181 18.50 -5.30 18.17
N TRP A 182 17.75 -5.33 17.07
CA TRP A 182 16.46 -4.64 16.99
C TRP A 182 15.41 -5.30 17.87
N ARG A 183 15.37 -6.64 17.94
CA ARG A 183 14.49 -7.36 18.88
C ARG A 183 14.72 -6.89 20.32
N ARG A 184 15.96 -6.91 20.82
CA ARG A 184 16.28 -6.40 22.17
C ARG A 184 15.87 -4.95 22.35
N ARG A 185 16.15 -4.10 21.36
CA ARG A 185 15.78 -2.67 21.40
C ARG A 185 14.26 -2.46 21.44
N LEU A 186 13.49 -3.37 20.86
CA LEU A 186 12.03 -3.37 20.81
C LEU A 186 11.39 -4.18 21.96
N GLY A 187 12.19 -4.74 22.87
CA GLY A 187 11.70 -5.47 24.04
C GLY A 187 11.36 -6.95 23.80
N LEU A 188 11.90 -7.56 22.74
CA LEU A 188 11.86 -8.99 22.43
C LEU A 188 13.21 -9.66 22.70
#